data_AF-A0AAU7MTB6-F1
#
_entry.id   AF-A0AAU7MTB6-F1
#
_cell.length_a   1.000
_cell.length_b   1.000
_cell.length_c   1.000
_cell.angle_alpha   90.00
_cell.angle_beta   90.00
_cell.angle_gamma   90.00
#
_symmetry.space_group_name_H-M   'P 1'
#
loop_
_entity.id
_entity.type
_entity.pdbx_description
1 polymer ?
#
loop_
_entity_poly.entity_id
_entity_poly.type
_entity_poly.pdbx_seq_one_letter_code
_entity_poly.pdbx_strand_id
1 'polypeptide(L)'
;MANPHHALGKAIDEFSKAAWEYTSTHSPKTSFNVGRIGGGTSVNSIPFESWMEVDMRAIDPKNLDEIEIVFKESVEKAIKEYNESGIRDEVTYELIKIGDRPSGELPATLPLIQRAMAATQHFGVKPSLGRGSTNINIPVAQGIPAICIGRGGQGGGAHSLHEWFLNDEPGDESIQLALLITLSQAGLAK
;
A
#
# COMPACT_ATOMS: atom_id res chain seq x y z
N MET A 1 3.25 -6.01 -36.65
CA MET A 1 4.44 -6.05 -35.78
C MET A 1 3.95 -5.86 -34.36
N ALA A 2 4.51 -6.60 -33.41
CA ALA A 2 4.18 -6.45 -32.01
C ALA A 2 4.48 -5.02 -31.53
N ASN A 3 3.59 -4.45 -30.71
CA ASN A 3 3.76 -3.14 -30.09
C ASN A 3 3.53 -3.26 -28.57
N PRO A 4 4.60 -3.26 -27.76
CA PRO A 4 4.53 -3.30 -26.30
C PRO A 4 3.60 -2.27 -25.65
N HIS A 5 3.46 -1.05 -26.19
CA HIS A 5 2.51 -0.06 -25.63
C HIS A 5 1.05 -0.51 -25.79
N HIS A 6 0.71 -1.13 -26.93
CA HIS A 6 -0.65 -1.62 -27.15
C HIS A 6 -0.96 -2.82 -26.24
N ALA A 7 0.00 -3.72 -26.08
CA ALA A 7 -0.11 -4.85 -25.16
C ALA A 7 -0.25 -4.37 -23.70
N LEU A 8 0.56 -3.40 -23.27
CA LEU A 8 0.47 -2.79 -21.93
C LEU A 8 -0.88 -2.12 -21.71
N GLY A 9 -1.38 -1.36 -22.69
CA GLY A 9 -2.69 -0.71 -22.60
C GLY A 9 -3.82 -1.72 -22.41
N LYS A 10 -3.77 -2.85 -23.12
CA LYS A 10 -4.72 -3.95 -22.95
C LYS A 10 -4.61 -4.59 -21.56
N ALA A 11 -3.40 -4.82 -21.06
CA ALA A 11 -3.17 -5.36 -19.72
C ALA A 11 -3.71 -4.45 -18.62
N ILE A 12 -3.52 -3.13 -18.74
CA ILE A 12 -4.06 -2.14 -17.80
C ILE A 12 -5.59 -2.16 -17.82
N ASP A 13 -6.22 -2.19 -18.99
CA ASP A 13 -7.67 -2.21 -19.13
C ASP A 13 -8.29 -3.49 -18.52
N GLU A 14 -7.73 -4.65 -18.85
CA GLU A 14 -8.16 -5.94 -18.31
C GLU A 14 -8.01 -5.99 -16.78
N PHE A 15 -6.83 -5.63 -16.26
CA PHE A 15 -6.56 -5.63 -14.83
C PHE A 15 -7.45 -4.63 -14.09
N SER A 16 -7.60 -3.41 -14.60
CA SER A 16 -8.37 -2.38 -13.91
C SER A 16 -9.84 -2.76 -13.77
N LYS A 17 -10.42 -3.43 -14.78
CA LYS A 17 -11.79 -3.95 -14.72
C LYS A 17 -11.93 -5.08 -13.71
N ALA A 18 -11.07 -6.10 -13.80
CA ALA A 18 -11.11 -7.26 -12.91
C ALA A 18 -10.83 -6.87 -11.45
N ALA A 19 -9.83 -6.02 -11.22
CA ALA A 19 -9.48 -5.53 -9.89
C ALA A 19 -10.57 -4.61 -9.31
N TRP A 20 -11.26 -3.81 -10.13
CA TRP A 20 -12.41 -3.03 -9.66
C TRP A 20 -13.57 -3.91 -9.22
N GLU A 21 -13.91 -4.93 -9.99
CA GLU A 21 -14.94 -5.91 -9.63
C GLU A 21 -14.61 -6.62 -8.31
N TYR A 22 -13.36 -7.07 -8.17
CA TYR A 22 -12.85 -7.66 -6.94
C TYR A 22 -12.93 -6.68 -5.76
N THR A 23 -12.30 -5.50 -5.87
CA THR A 23 -12.18 -4.57 -4.74
C THR A 23 -13.49 -3.88 -4.33
N SER A 24 -14.44 -3.72 -5.25
CA SER A 24 -15.73 -3.08 -4.95
C SER A 24 -16.68 -3.96 -4.14
N THR A 25 -16.45 -5.28 -4.14
CA THR A 25 -17.32 -6.28 -3.50
C THR A 25 -16.71 -6.91 -2.26
N HIS A 26 -15.39 -6.80 -2.08
CA HIS A 26 -14.67 -7.49 -1.00
C HIS A 26 -14.49 -6.63 0.25
N SER A 27 -14.69 -7.28 1.39
CA SER A 27 -14.40 -6.76 2.73
C SER A 27 -13.59 -7.82 3.48
N PRO A 28 -12.51 -7.46 4.21
CA PRO A 28 -11.99 -6.12 4.49
C PRO A 28 -11.43 -5.38 3.26
N LYS A 29 -11.27 -4.05 3.37
CA LYS A 29 -10.86 -3.16 2.27
C LYS A 29 -9.58 -3.62 1.56
N THR A 30 -9.66 -3.65 0.24
CA THR A 30 -8.54 -3.86 -0.69
C THR A 30 -8.50 -2.71 -1.70
N SER A 31 -7.31 -2.32 -2.16
CA SER A 31 -7.12 -1.26 -3.15
C SER A 31 -5.95 -1.59 -4.08
N PHE A 32 -5.99 -1.04 -5.29
CA PHE A 32 -4.93 -1.15 -6.29
C PHE A 32 -4.67 0.20 -6.97
N ASN A 33 -3.48 0.36 -7.55
CA ASN A 33 -3.10 1.55 -8.30
C ASN A 33 -2.02 1.22 -9.34
N VAL A 34 -2.26 1.53 -10.61
CA VAL A 34 -1.18 1.59 -11.62
C VAL A 34 -0.54 2.96 -11.50
N GLY A 35 0.55 3.04 -10.73
CA GLY A 35 1.11 4.32 -10.28
C GLY A 35 2.07 4.96 -11.27
N ARG A 36 2.77 4.17 -12.06
CA ARG A 36 3.74 4.63 -13.06
C ARG A 36 3.64 3.77 -14.31
N ILE A 37 3.86 4.41 -15.46
CA ILE A 37 3.96 3.75 -16.76
C ILE A 37 5.11 4.37 -17.54
N GLY A 38 5.72 3.60 -18.43
CA GLY A 38 6.77 4.09 -19.31
C GLY A 38 7.15 3.13 -20.42
N GLY A 39 8.13 3.54 -21.22
CA GLY A 39 8.62 2.82 -22.40
C GLY A 39 8.72 3.71 -23.62
N GLY A 40 9.23 3.14 -24.72
CA GLY A 40 9.39 3.82 -26.00
C GLY A 40 10.52 4.87 -26.04
N THR A 41 10.87 5.29 -27.25
CA THR A 41 11.99 6.22 -27.50
C THR A 41 11.59 7.42 -28.39
N SER A 42 10.64 7.24 -29.30
CA SER A 42 10.14 8.28 -30.22
C SER A 42 8.73 7.97 -30.69
N VAL A 43 7.95 9.02 -31.00
CA VAL A 43 6.56 8.91 -31.47
C VAL A 43 6.41 8.16 -32.80
N ASN A 44 7.44 8.17 -33.64
CA ASN A 44 7.43 7.53 -34.96
C ASN A 44 8.06 6.12 -34.96
N SER A 45 8.33 5.54 -33.78
CA SER A 45 8.99 4.25 -33.63
C SER A 45 8.16 3.32 -32.76
N ILE A 46 8.09 2.03 -33.12
CA ILE A 46 7.49 1.01 -32.25
C ILE A 46 8.41 0.85 -31.03
N PRO A 47 7.87 0.88 -29.80
CA PRO A 47 8.68 0.74 -28.59
C PRO A 47 9.33 -0.65 -28.52
N PHE A 48 10.57 -0.72 -28.05
CA PHE A 48 11.22 -1.99 -27.72
C PHE A 48 10.66 -2.62 -26.45
N GLU A 49 10.25 -1.78 -25.49
CA GLU A 49 9.69 -2.20 -24.21
C GLU A 49 8.67 -1.18 -23.71
N SER A 50 7.79 -1.68 -22.84
CA SER A 50 6.80 -0.92 -22.09
C SER A 50 6.66 -1.53 -20.71
N TRP A 51 6.47 -0.71 -19.69
CA TRP A 51 6.35 -1.16 -18.31
C TRP A 51 5.28 -0.38 -17.56
N MET A 52 4.77 -1.00 -16.49
CA MET A 52 3.94 -0.36 -15.48
C MET A 52 4.38 -0.80 -14.08
N GLU A 53 4.25 0.09 -13.11
CA GLU A 53 4.42 -0.23 -11.69
C GLU A 53 3.05 -0.22 -11.01
N VAL A 54 2.73 -1.31 -10.29
CA VAL A 54 1.42 -1.52 -9.68
C VAL A 54 1.57 -1.67 -8.17
N ASP A 55 0.81 -0.88 -7.40
CA ASP A 55 0.69 -0.97 -5.95
C ASP A 55 -0.64 -1.65 -5.61
N MET A 56 -0.60 -2.69 -4.78
CA MET A 56 -1.76 -3.41 -4.28
C MET A 56 -1.70 -3.46 -2.75
N ARG A 57 -2.83 -3.24 -2.08
CA ARG A 57 -2.92 -3.19 -0.62
C ARG A 57 -4.21 -3.85 -0.15
N ALA A 58 -4.10 -4.68 0.87
CA ALA A 58 -5.25 -5.23 1.56
C ALA A 58 -5.03 -5.24 3.08
N ILE A 59 -6.12 -5.19 3.82
CA ILE A 59 -6.11 -5.36 5.28
C ILE A 59 -5.89 -6.83 5.63
N ASP A 60 -6.58 -7.72 4.93
CA ASP A 60 -6.43 -9.17 5.06
C ASP A 60 -5.31 -9.67 4.13
N PRO A 61 -4.29 -10.41 4.62
CA PRO A 61 -3.28 -11.05 3.78
C PRO A 61 -3.88 -11.88 2.63
N LYS A 62 -4.98 -12.60 2.89
CA LYS A 62 -5.63 -13.43 1.87
C LYS A 62 -6.14 -12.59 0.70
N ASN A 63 -6.68 -11.41 0.99
CA ASN A 63 -7.17 -10.51 -0.06
C ASN A 63 -6.02 -9.91 -0.88
N LEU A 64 -4.82 -9.79 -0.30
CA LEU A 64 -3.62 -9.36 -1.03
C LEU A 64 -3.16 -10.45 -2.01
N ASP A 65 -3.17 -11.72 -1.57
CA ASP A 65 -2.86 -12.86 -2.42
C ASP A 65 -3.86 -12.99 -3.58
N GLU A 66 -5.15 -12.84 -3.29
CA GLU A 66 -6.22 -12.92 -4.28
C GLU A 66 -6.14 -11.81 -5.33
N ILE A 67 -5.90 -10.55 -4.95
CA ILE A 67 -5.73 -9.47 -5.95
C ILE A 67 -4.43 -9.61 -6.75
N GLU A 68 -3.37 -10.19 -6.17
CA GLU A 68 -2.15 -10.54 -6.92
C GLU A 68 -2.43 -11.61 -7.98
N ILE A 69 -3.28 -12.60 -7.69
CA ILE A 69 -3.74 -13.59 -8.68
C ILE A 69 -4.52 -12.90 -9.80
N VAL A 70 -5.49 -12.05 -9.45
CA VAL A 70 -6.27 -11.27 -10.44
C VAL A 70 -5.35 -10.46 -11.35
N PHE A 71 -4.31 -9.83 -10.80
CA PHE A 71 -3.31 -9.11 -11.58
C PHE A 71 -2.58 -10.00 -12.57
N LYS A 72 -2.05 -11.14 -12.11
CA LYS A 72 -1.30 -12.09 -12.94
C LYS A 72 -2.15 -12.65 -14.08
N GLU A 73 -3.36 -13.10 -13.76
CA GLU A 73 -4.31 -13.65 -14.73
C GLU A 73 -4.72 -12.60 -15.78
N SER A 74 -4.94 -11.34 -15.34
CA SER A 74 -5.29 -10.24 -16.25
C SER A 74 -4.15 -9.93 -17.23
N VAL A 75 -2.91 -9.90 -16.75
CA VAL A 75 -1.73 -9.69 -17.62
C VAL A 75 -1.57 -10.86 -18.59
N GLU A 76 -1.64 -12.10 -18.11
CA GLU A 76 -1.52 -13.29 -18.96
C GLU A 76 -2.59 -13.31 -20.06
N LYS A 77 -3.85 -13.08 -19.69
CA LYS A 77 -4.98 -12.99 -20.63
C LYS A 77 -4.75 -11.88 -21.66
N ALA A 78 -4.39 -10.67 -21.22
CA ALA A 78 -4.20 -9.54 -22.11
C ALA A 78 -3.08 -9.78 -23.13
N ILE A 79 -1.93 -10.32 -22.69
CA ILE A 79 -0.81 -10.63 -23.58
C ILE A 79 -1.16 -11.76 -24.55
N LYS A 80 -1.81 -12.82 -24.07
CA LYS A 80 -2.26 -13.93 -24.91
C LYS A 80 -3.18 -13.44 -26.03
N GLU A 81 -4.24 -12.74 -25.67
CA GLU A 81 -5.20 -12.23 -26.65
C GLU A 81 -4.58 -11.18 -27.59
N TYR A 82 -3.59 -10.40 -27.12
CA TYR A 82 -2.84 -9.48 -27.98
C TYR A 82 -2.03 -10.24 -29.03
N ASN A 83 -1.31 -11.30 -28.62
CA ASN A 83 -0.52 -12.14 -29.53
C ASN A 83 -1.41 -12.92 -30.52
N GLU A 84 -2.62 -13.30 -30.11
CA GLU A 84 -3.61 -13.99 -30.96
C GLU A 84 -4.35 -13.06 -31.94
N SER A 85 -4.13 -11.73 -31.89
CA SER A 85 -4.85 -10.74 -32.70
C SER A 85 -4.43 -10.68 -34.19
N GLY A 86 -3.56 -11.59 -34.63
CA GLY A 86 -3.03 -11.63 -36.01
C GLY A 86 -1.80 -10.75 -36.25
N ILE A 87 -1.13 -10.32 -35.18
CA ILE A 87 0.19 -9.68 -35.28
C ILE A 87 1.26 -10.69 -35.75
N ARG A 88 2.32 -10.19 -36.39
CA ARG A 88 3.39 -11.01 -36.98
C ARG A 88 4.42 -11.51 -35.97
N ASP A 89 4.62 -10.78 -34.89
CA ASP A 89 5.62 -11.03 -33.85
C ASP A 89 4.89 -11.13 -32.51
N GLU A 90 5.56 -11.60 -31.47
CA GLU A 90 4.98 -11.75 -30.13
C GLU A 90 5.50 -10.70 -29.14
N VAL A 91 4.66 -10.37 -28.15
CA VAL A 91 5.09 -9.68 -26.93
C VAL A 91 5.24 -10.72 -25.83
N THR A 92 6.36 -10.67 -25.12
CA THR A 92 6.58 -11.38 -23.85
C THR A 92 6.50 -10.40 -22.69
N TYR A 93 6.38 -10.92 -21.47
CA TYR A 93 6.34 -10.11 -20.26
C TYR A 93 7.12 -10.79 -19.14
N GLU A 94 7.55 -9.98 -18.17
CA GLU A 94 8.08 -10.43 -16.90
C GLU A 94 7.36 -9.70 -15.76
N LEU A 95 7.22 -10.37 -14.61
CA LEU A 95 6.65 -9.79 -13.41
C LEU A 95 7.72 -9.71 -12.34
N ILE A 96 8.12 -8.49 -11.99
CA ILE A 96 9.14 -8.23 -10.98
C ILE A 96 8.47 -7.73 -9.70
N LYS A 97 8.63 -8.48 -8.60
CA LYS A 97 8.16 -8.04 -7.28
C LYS A 97 9.09 -6.92 -6.77
N ILE A 98 8.58 -5.68 -6.76
CA ILE A 98 9.33 -4.49 -6.28
C ILE A 98 9.44 -4.49 -4.75
N GLY A 99 8.38 -4.93 -4.05
CA GLY A 99 8.38 -5.00 -2.59
C GLY A 99 7.23 -5.85 -2.06
N ASP A 100 7.47 -6.45 -0.90
CA ASP A 100 6.48 -7.21 -0.13
C ASP A 100 6.39 -6.61 1.27
N ARG A 101 5.22 -6.09 1.63
CA ARG A 101 4.97 -5.56 2.97
C ARG A 101 3.87 -6.41 3.58
N PRO A 102 4.22 -7.38 4.45
CA PRO A 102 3.22 -8.23 5.07
C PRO A 102 2.17 -7.38 5.78
N SER A 103 0.89 -7.66 5.49
CA SER A 103 -0.22 -7.11 6.24
C SER A 103 -0.30 -7.79 7.61
N GLY A 104 -0.81 -7.07 8.59
CA GLY A 104 -0.92 -7.58 9.95
C GLY A 104 -1.84 -6.70 10.77
N GLU A 105 -2.65 -7.34 11.60
CA GLU A 105 -3.49 -6.66 12.58
C GLU A 105 -3.06 -7.08 13.99
N LEU A 106 -2.93 -6.08 14.86
CA LEU A 106 -2.64 -6.27 16.26
C LEU A 106 -3.94 -6.08 17.05
N PRO A 107 -4.34 -7.04 17.91
CA PRO A 107 -5.57 -6.90 18.68
C PRO A 107 -5.44 -5.72 19.65
N ALA A 108 -6.48 -4.89 19.71
CA ALA A 108 -6.50 -3.68 20.54
C ALA A 108 -6.22 -3.96 22.02
N THR A 109 -6.49 -5.19 22.49
CA THR A 109 -6.24 -5.66 23.86
C THR A 109 -4.76 -5.86 24.20
N LEU A 110 -3.84 -5.75 23.23
CA LEU A 110 -2.40 -5.90 23.52
C LEU A 110 -1.93 -4.85 24.54
N PRO A 111 -1.09 -5.25 25.52
CA PRO A 111 -0.58 -4.32 26.52
C PRO A 111 0.08 -3.08 25.93
N LEU A 112 0.84 -3.22 24.83
CA LEU A 112 1.47 -2.09 24.14
C LEU A 112 0.42 -1.07 23.64
N ILE A 113 -0.66 -1.56 23.02
CA ILE A 113 -1.74 -0.71 22.51
C ILE A 113 -2.50 -0.07 23.66
N GLN A 114 -2.84 -0.83 24.71
CA GLN A 114 -3.52 -0.32 25.89
C GLN A 114 -2.71 0.77 26.61
N ARG A 115 -1.39 0.59 26.77
CA ARG A 115 -0.50 1.61 27.32
C ARG A 115 -0.47 2.87 26.46
N ALA A 116 -0.38 2.72 25.13
CA ALA A 116 -0.40 3.87 24.23
C ALA A 116 -1.72 4.64 24.31
N MET A 117 -2.86 3.93 24.34
CA MET A 117 -4.18 4.55 24.50
C MET A 117 -4.30 5.30 25.84
N ALA A 118 -3.84 4.69 26.93
CA ALA A 118 -3.85 5.32 28.25
C ALA A 118 -2.93 6.56 28.31
N ALA A 119 -1.75 6.49 27.69
CA ALA A 119 -0.85 7.64 27.58
C ALA A 119 -1.49 8.77 26.77
N THR A 120 -2.13 8.48 25.63
CA THR A 120 -2.87 9.48 24.84
C THR A 120 -4.00 10.13 25.65
N GLN A 121 -4.74 9.35 26.43
CA GLN A 121 -5.78 9.87 27.33
C GLN A 121 -5.22 10.77 28.44
N HIS A 122 -4.01 10.49 28.94
CA HIS A 122 -3.35 11.32 29.96
C HIS A 122 -3.10 12.75 29.47
N PHE A 123 -2.82 12.93 28.17
CA PHE A 123 -2.69 14.23 27.51
C PHE A 123 -4.05 14.83 27.08
N GLY A 124 -5.18 14.30 27.56
CA GLY A 124 -6.52 14.83 27.28
C GLY A 124 -7.06 14.52 25.88
N VAL A 125 -6.37 13.69 25.09
CA VAL A 125 -6.78 13.32 23.73
C VAL A 125 -7.53 11.99 23.73
N LYS A 126 -8.63 11.91 22.98
CA LYS A 126 -9.33 10.63 22.76
C LYS A 126 -8.52 9.77 21.78
N PRO A 127 -8.04 8.57 22.19
CA PRO A 127 -7.27 7.71 21.30
C PRO A 127 -8.15 7.17 20.17
N SER A 128 -7.55 7.04 18.99
CA SER A 128 -8.14 6.38 17.83
C SER A 128 -7.17 5.38 17.23
N LEU A 129 -7.63 4.17 16.93
CA LEU A 129 -6.83 3.16 16.25
C LEU A 129 -6.97 3.36 14.74
N GLY A 130 -5.83 3.39 14.06
CA GLY A 130 -5.74 3.53 12.61
C GLY A 130 -5.01 2.36 11.98
N ARG A 131 -5.18 2.20 10.66
CA ARG A 131 -4.44 1.23 9.84
C ARG A 131 -3.67 2.02 8.77
N GLY A 132 -2.40 1.70 8.61
CA GLY A 132 -1.53 2.32 7.62
C GLY A 132 -0.31 1.45 7.35
N SER A 133 0.19 1.48 6.12
CA SER A 133 1.44 0.81 5.77
C SER A 133 2.60 1.69 6.22
N THR A 134 3.33 1.24 7.23
CA THR A 134 4.50 1.94 7.78
C THR A 134 5.62 0.92 8.04
N ASN A 135 6.75 1.34 8.61
CA ASN A 135 7.81 0.41 8.95
C ASN A 135 7.43 -0.60 10.04
N ILE A 136 6.30 -0.41 10.75
CA ILE A 136 5.83 -1.36 11.78
C ILE A 136 5.42 -2.72 11.20
N ASN A 137 5.11 -2.79 9.90
CA ASN A 137 4.71 -4.04 9.25
C ASN A 137 5.78 -5.14 9.40
N ILE A 138 7.07 -4.78 9.37
CA ILE A 138 8.19 -5.72 9.48
C ILE A 138 8.21 -6.43 10.85
N PRO A 139 8.28 -5.72 12.00
CA PRO A 139 8.25 -6.38 13.31
C PRO A 139 6.93 -7.10 13.56
N VAL A 140 5.79 -6.55 13.13
CA VAL A 140 4.48 -7.22 13.29
C VAL A 140 4.46 -8.58 12.59
N ALA A 141 4.99 -8.68 11.37
CA ALA A 141 5.09 -9.94 10.65
C ALA A 141 6.05 -10.94 11.30
N GLN A 142 7.00 -10.46 12.11
CA GLN A 142 7.88 -11.31 12.92
C GLN A 142 7.27 -11.70 14.27
N GLY A 143 5.99 -11.36 14.52
CA GLY A 143 5.31 -11.62 15.79
C GLY A 143 5.74 -10.67 16.92
N ILE A 144 6.45 -9.58 16.59
CA ILE A 144 6.90 -8.57 17.55
C ILE A 144 5.85 -7.44 17.58
N PRO A 145 5.16 -7.19 18.72
CA PRO A 145 4.21 -6.10 18.83
C PRO A 145 4.88 -4.75 18.57
N ALA A 146 4.37 -3.99 17.59
CA ALA A 146 4.85 -2.66 17.23
C ALA A 146 3.68 -1.75 16.85
N ILE A 147 3.77 -0.47 17.19
CA ILE A 147 2.73 0.52 16.90
C ILE A 147 3.33 1.75 16.23
N CYS A 148 2.58 2.38 15.32
CA CYS A 148 2.85 3.74 14.87
C CYS A 148 2.03 4.68 15.76
N ILE A 149 2.67 5.68 16.34
CA ILE A 149 2.01 6.69 17.17
C ILE A 149 1.73 7.95 16.36
N GLY A 150 0.73 8.71 16.77
CA GLY A 150 0.45 10.02 16.19
C GLY A 150 1.62 10.98 16.43
N ARG A 151 1.85 11.87 15.47
CA ARG A 151 2.88 12.92 15.56
C ARG A 151 2.39 14.23 16.20
N GLY A 152 1.11 14.27 16.57
CA GLY A 152 0.43 15.51 16.92
C GLY A 152 0.00 16.35 15.72
N GLY A 153 -0.67 17.46 16.02
CA GLY A 153 -1.13 18.49 15.10
C GLY A 153 -2.12 18.00 14.04
N GLN A 154 -2.32 18.82 13.01
CA GLN A 154 -3.18 18.51 11.88
C GLN A 154 -2.37 18.29 10.61
N GLY A 155 -2.91 17.47 9.70
CA GLY A 155 -2.33 17.33 8.38
C GLY A 155 -3.29 16.69 7.40
N GLY A 156 -2.97 16.81 6.12
CA GLY A 156 -3.80 16.30 5.05
C GLY A 156 -3.05 16.19 3.74
N GLY A 157 -3.68 15.57 2.75
CA GLY A 157 -3.13 15.47 1.39
C GLY A 157 -1.87 14.62 1.29
N ALA A 158 -1.69 13.62 2.17
CA ALA A 158 -0.53 12.74 2.13
C ALA A 158 -0.30 12.17 0.72
N HIS A 159 0.95 12.24 0.24
CA HIS A 159 1.37 11.81 -1.10
C HIS A 159 0.79 12.67 -2.25
N SER A 160 0.57 13.96 -2.00
CA SER A 160 0.11 14.89 -3.03
C SER A 160 0.90 16.20 -2.99
N LEU A 161 0.79 17.01 -4.07
CA LEU A 161 1.33 18.37 -4.10
C LEU A 161 0.71 19.30 -3.04
N HIS A 162 -0.41 18.89 -2.47
CA HIS A 162 -1.13 19.60 -1.41
C HIS A 162 -0.93 18.93 -0.05
N GLU A 163 0.14 18.14 0.14
CA GLU A 163 0.50 17.62 1.44
C GLU A 163 0.87 18.76 2.39
N TRP A 164 0.28 18.77 3.59
CA TRP A 164 0.56 19.80 4.59
C TRP A 164 0.51 19.25 6.02
N PHE A 165 1.18 19.98 6.90
CA PHE A 165 1.16 19.79 8.33
C PHE A 165 1.03 21.15 9.02
N LEU A 166 0.17 21.22 10.02
CA LEU A 166 -0.01 22.38 10.89
C LEU A 166 0.22 21.93 12.32
N ASN A 167 1.18 22.58 12.98
CA ASN A 167 1.35 22.44 14.41
C ASN A 167 0.55 23.53 15.13
N ASP A 168 -0.69 23.21 15.47
CA ASP A 168 -1.63 24.10 16.18
C ASP A 168 -1.81 23.74 17.67
N GLU A 169 -0.97 22.83 18.17
CA GLU A 169 -0.95 22.37 19.56
C GLU A 169 0.47 22.54 20.17
N PRO A 170 0.64 22.39 21.51
CA PRO A 170 1.95 22.37 22.14
C PRO A 170 2.79 21.19 21.60
N GLY A 171 3.71 21.47 20.68
CA GLY A 171 4.47 20.42 19.97
C GLY A 171 5.36 19.56 20.88
N ASP A 172 5.65 20.01 22.11
CA ASP A 172 6.37 19.24 23.11
C ASP A 172 5.53 18.10 23.71
N GLU A 173 4.20 18.21 23.76
CA GLU A 173 3.32 17.16 24.30
C GLU A 173 3.41 15.86 23.48
N SER A 174 3.52 15.96 22.15
CA SER A 174 3.71 14.79 21.27
C SER A 174 5.04 14.07 21.53
N ILE A 175 6.09 14.81 21.86
CA ILE A 175 7.40 14.24 22.24
C ILE A 175 7.30 13.58 23.62
N GLN A 176 6.64 14.25 24.57
CA GLN A 176 6.40 13.72 25.91
C GLN A 176 5.54 12.46 25.87
N LEU A 177 4.53 12.39 24.99
CA LEU A 177 3.71 11.20 24.75
C LEU A 177 4.58 10.03 24.26
N ALA A 178 5.42 10.24 23.25
CA ALA A 178 6.33 9.22 22.74
C ALA A 178 7.28 8.70 23.83
N LEU A 179 7.80 9.61 24.66
CA LEU A 179 8.65 9.26 25.80
C LEU A 179 7.87 8.46 26.84
N LEU A 180 6.67 8.91 27.24
CA LEU A 180 5.84 8.23 28.23
C LEU A 180 5.47 6.82 27.79
N ILE A 181 5.09 6.63 26.52
CA ILE A 181 4.81 5.30 25.95
C ILE A 181 6.06 4.44 26.07
N THR A 182 7.23 4.96 25.69
CA THR A 182 8.51 4.25 25.77
C THR A 182 8.85 3.83 27.19
N LEU A 183 8.77 4.75 28.16
CA LEU A 183 9.03 4.48 29.58
C LEU A 183 8.05 3.44 30.14
N SER A 184 6.76 3.57 29.79
CA SER A 184 5.72 2.63 30.23
C SER A 184 5.95 1.22 29.69
N GLN A 185 6.49 1.10 28.48
CA GLN A 185 6.78 -0.18 27.85
C GLN A 185 8.11 -0.78 28.33
N ALA A 186 9.08 0.05 28.69
CA ALA A 186 10.33 -0.36 29.31
C ALA A 186 10.16 -0.89 30.75
N GLY A 187 8.97 -0.74 31.34
CA GLY A 187 8.69 -1.18 32.71
C GLY A 187 9.31 -0.28 33.78
N LEU A 188 9.67 0.95 33.43
CA LEU A 188 10.11 1.95 34.39
C LEU A 188 8.90 2.40 35.22
N ALA A 189 8.71 1.75 36.36
CA ALA A 189 7.79 2.20 37.39
C ALA A 189 8.39 3.44 38.10
N LYS A 190 7.53 4.38 38.47
CA LYS A 190 7.86 5.38 39.50
C LYS A 190 8.00 4.70 40.86
#